data_AF-A0A7V9V8P6-F1
#
_entry.id   AF-A0A7V9V8P6-F1
#
_cell.length_a   1.000
_cell.length_b   1.000
_cell.length_c   1.000
_cell.angle_alpha   90.00
_cell.angle_beta   90.00
_cell.angle_gamma   90.00
#
_symmetry.space_group_name_H-M   'P 1'
#
loop_
_entity.id
_entity.type
_entity.pdbx_description
1 polymer ?
#
loop_
_entity_poly.entity_id
_entity_poly.type
_entity_poly.pdbx_seq_one_letter_code
_entity_poly.pdbx_strand_id
1 'polypeptide(L)' 'MGHLAAAVNVRHALDLRTVLLVVANVPWQKAGERSVTDAEDRYALVQSATEGLEGIEASRLEIERGGPS' A
#
# COMPACT_ATOMS: atom_id res chain seq x y z
N MET A 1 7.75 -5.14 -8.61
CA MET A 1 7.45 -4.35 -9.83
C MET A 1 5.98 -4.38 -10.27
N GLY A 2 5.26 -5.51 -10.22
CA GLY A 2 3.87 -5.60 -10.73
C GLY A 2 2.87 -4.59 -10.14
N HIS A 3 2.85 -4.41 -8.81
CA HIS A 3 1.90 -3.49 -8.16
C HIS A 3 2.10 -2.02 -8.55
N LEU A 4 3.34 -1.54 -8.63
CA LEU A 4 3.63 -0.15 -9.03
C LEU A 4 3.23 0.11 -10.48
N ALA A 5 3.56 -0.82 -11.39
CA ALA A 5 3.16 -0.70 -12.79
C ALA A 5 1.63 -0.61 -12.92
N ALA A 6 0.89 -1.42 -12.16
CA ALA A 6 -0.57 -1.36 -12.14
C ALA A 6 -1.07 0.00 -11.62
N ALA A 7 -0.51 0.50 -10.51
CA ALA A 7 -0.91 1.78 -9.93
C ALA A 7 -0.67 2.97 -10.88
N VAL A 8 0.51 3.03 -11.51
CA VAL A 8 0.86 4.07 -12.49
C VAL A 8 -0.07 4.01 -13.71
N ASN A 9 -0.30 2.81 -14.26
CA ASN A 9 -1.14 2.64 -15.44
C ASN A 9 -2.60 3.00 -15.16
N VAL A 10 -3.16 2.58 -14.02
CA VAL A 10 -4.54 2.93 -13.63
C VAL A 10 -4.68 4.43 -13.39
N ARG A 11 -3.71 5.06 -12.71
CA ARG A 11 -3.70 6.52 -12.51
C ARG A 11 -3.81 7.25 -13.85
N HIS A 12 -2.97 6.87 -14.82
CA HIS A 12 -2.96 7.49 -16.14
C HIS A 12 -4.23 7.19 -16.94
N ALA A 13 -4.65 5.91 -17.00
CA ALA A 13 -5.78 5.48 -17.82
C ALA A 13 -7.12 6.08 -17.37
N LEU A 14 -7.25 6.44 -16.09
CA LEU A 14 -8.48 6.98 -15.51
C LEU A 14 -8.37 8.47 -15.14
N ASP A 15 -7.27 9.15 -15.53
CA ASP A 15 -6.99 10.56 -15.20
C ASP A 15 -7.12 10.86 -13.68
N LEU A 16 -6.63 9.95 -12.86
CA LEU A 16 -6.68 10.12 -11.40
C LEU A 16 -5.59 11.09 -10.96
N ARG A 17 -5.96 12.04 -10.10
CA ARG A 17 -5.00 12.92 -9.44
C ARG A 17 -3.99 12.12 -8.62
N THR A 18 -4.49 11.23 -7.74
CA THR A 18 -3.70 10.45 -6.79
C THR A 18 -4.22 9.01 -6.70
N VAL A 19 -3.31 8.05 -6.55
CA VAL A 19 -3.59 6.67 -6.15
C VAL A 19 -2.88 6.39 -4.82
N LEU A 20 -3.65 5.91 -3.84
CA LEU A 20 -3.12 5.54 -2.52
C LEU A 20 -2.85 4.03 -2.47
N LEU A 21 -1.60 3.65 -2.23
CA LEU A 21 -1.23 2.28 -1.88
C LEU A 21 -1.40 2.09 -0.37
N VAL A 22 -2.59 1.64 0.00
CA VAL A 22 -3.00 1.45 1.39
C VAL A 22 -2.37 0.18 1.96
N VAL A 23 -1.57 0.34 3.01
CA VAL A 23 -0.90 -0.78 3.69
C VAL A 23 -1.81 -1.32 4.78
N ALA A 24 -2.20 -2.59 4.64
CA ALA A 24 -3.04 -3.26 5.62
C ALA A 24 -2.38 -3.34 6.99
N ASN A 25 -3.16 -3.15 8.06
CA ASN A 25 -2.67 -3.28 9.44
C ASN A 25 -2.51 -4.76 9.82
N VAL A 26 -3.64 -5.48 9.96
CA VAL A 26 -3.66 -6.92 10.25
C VAL A 26 -4.46 -7.64 9.16
N PRO A 27 -3.80 -8.20 8.12
CA PRO A 27 -4.47 -8.84 7.00
C PRO A 27 -5.28 -10.06 7.43
N TRP A 28 -6.60 -9.93 7.58
CA TRP A 28 -7.45 -10.98 8.19
C TRP A 28 -7.42 -12.30 7.41
N GLN A 29 -7.26 -12.23 6.09
CA GLN A 29 -7.17 -13.39 5.20
C GLN A 29 -5.89 -14.22 5.40
N LYS A 30 -4.89 -13.67 6.09
CA LYS A 30 -3.60 -14.33 6.35
C LYS A 30 -3.37 -14.54 7.85
N ALA A 31 -4.23 -13.96 8.69
CA ALA A 31 -4.14 -14.05 10.13
C ALA A 31 -4.31 -15.51 10.57
N GLY A 32 -3.28 -16.05 11.23
CA GLY A 32 -3.25 -17.44 11.70
C GLY A 32 -2.73 -18.48 10.68
N GLU A 33 -2.65 -18.15 9.40
CA GLU A 33 -2.13 -19.06 8.37
C GLU A 33 -0.64 -18.85 8.10
N ARG A 34 -0.18 -17.59 8.14
CA ARG A 34 1.21 -17.23 7.85
C ARG A 34 1.64 -15.99 8.63
N SER A 35 2.87 -16.01 9.12
CA SER A 35 3.50 -14.79 9.64
C SER A 35 3.67 -13.76 8.52
N VAL A 36 3.06 -12.59 8.70
CA VAL A 36 3.20 -11.44 7.82
C VAL A 36 4.17 -10.47 8.49
N THR A 37 5.09 -9.91 7.72
CA THR A 37 6.01 -8.85 8.16
C THR A 37 5.23 -7.68 8.79
N ASP A 38 5.85 -7.01 9.77
CA ASP A 38 5.25 -5.90 10.51
C ASP A 38 4.66 -4.84 9.57
N ALA A 39 3.58 -4.21 10.00
CA ALA A 39 2.89 -3.20 9.20
C ALA A 39 3.76 -1.97 8.93
N GLU A 40 4.61 -1.56 9.88
CA GLU A 40 5.53 -0.45 9.73
C GLU A 40 6.65 -0.76 8.74
N ASP A 41 7.21 -1.97 8.79
CA ASP A 41 8.22 -2.42 7.83
C ASP A 41 7.65 -2.48 6.41
N ARG A 42 6.43 -3.00 6.25
CA ARG A 42 5.74 -3.02 4.97
C ARG A 42 5.44 -1.60 4.48
N TYR A 43 5.04 -0.70 5.37
CA TYR A 43 4.82 0.70 5.02
C TYR A 43 6.11 1.39 4.57
N ALA A 44 7.21 1.22 5.30
CA ALA A 44 8.51 1.76 4.93
C ALA A 44 8.94 1.29 3.53
N LEU A 45 8.75 0.01 3.23
CA LEU A 45 9.02 -0.53 1.89
C LEU A 45 8.16 0.15 0.81
N VAL A 46 6.85 0.28 1.04
CA VAL A 46 5.94 0.92 0.07
C VAL A 46 6.29 2.41 -0.09
N GLN A 47 6.60 3.10 1.00
CA GLN A 47 7.02 4.50 0.99
C GLN A 47 8.26 4.70 0.10
N SER A 48 9.32 3.93 0.33
CA SER A 48 10.52 3.97 -0.52
C SER A 48 10.23 3.58 -1.96
N ALA A 49 9.33 2.62 -2.19
CA ALA A 49 8.96 2.19 -3.53
C ALA A 49 8.15 3.24 -4.31
N THR A 50 7.47 4.16 -3.61
CA THR A 50 6.70 5.26 -4.20
C THR A 50 7.45 6.58 -4.27
N GLU A 51 8.66 6.66 -3.69
CA GLU A 51 9.43 7.89 -3.63
C GLU A 51 9.73 8.44 -5.05
N GLY A 52 9.39 9.71 -5.27
CA GLY A 52 9.56 10.37 -6.58
C GLY A 52 8.50 10.01 -7.64
N LEU A 53 7.53 9.15 -7.35
CA LEU A 53 6.44 8.84 -8.28
C LEU A 53 5.28 9.82 -8.09
N GLU A 54 5.10 10.73 -9.03
CA GLU A 54 4.05 11.74 -8.96
C GLU A 54 2.65 11.11 -8.87
N GLY A 55 1.91 11.47 -7.83
CA GLY A 55 0.53 11.04 -7.59
C GLY A 55 0.37 9.57 -7.21
N ILE A 56 1.44 8.83 -6.90
CA ILE A 56 1.38 7.51 -6.28
C ILE A 56 1.93 7.62 -4.86
N GLU A 57 1.10 7.34 -3.87
CA GLU A 57 1.44 7.62 -2.47
C GLU A 57 1.22 6.38 -1.59
N ALA A 58 2.18 6.07 -0.72
CA ALA A 58 1.98 5.11 0.36
C ALA A 58 0.99 5.66 1.40
N SER A 59 0.04 4.85 1.86
CA SER A 59 -0.97 5.28 2.82
C SER A 59 -0.96 4.43 4.10
N ARG A 60 -0.98 5.14 5.24
CA ARG A 60 -1.03 4.59 6.61
C ARG A 60 -2.45 4.40 7.15
N LEU A 61 -3.48 4.68 6.34
CA LEU A 61 -4.87 4.78 6.79
C LEU A 61 -5.31 3.59 7.65
N GLU A 62 -4.99 2.36 7.26
CA GLU A 62 -5.40 1.18 8.02
C GLU A 62 -4.53 0.92 9.26
N ILE A 63 -3.25 1.25 9.18
CA ILE A 63 -2.32 1.17 10.32
C ILE A 63 -2.81 2.11 11.43
N GLU A 64 -3.15 3.34 11.08
CA GLU A 64 -3.69 4.33 12.02
C GLU A 64 -5.07 3.94 12.55
N ARG A 65 -5.91 3.34 11.70
CA ARG A 65 -7.22 2.81 12.12
C ARG A 65 -7.09 1.67 13.13
N GLY A 66 -6.04 0.85 13.01
CA GLY A 66 -5.85 -0.34 13.82
C GLY A 66 -6.82 -1.49 13.48
N GLY A 67 -6.65 -2.61 14.18
CA GLY A 67 -7.46 -3.82 14.02
C GLY A 67 -7.25 -4.58 12.71
N PRO A 68 -8.08 -5.60 12.44
CA PRO A 68 -8.07 -6.36 11.19
C PRO A 68 -8.40 -5.48 9.98
N SER A 69 -7.69 -5.72 8.88
CA SER A 69 -7.94 -5.12 7.57
C SER A 69 -7.68 -6.06 6.41
#